data_AF-A0A4W3HPL3-F1
#
_entry.id   AF-A0A4W3HPL3-F1
#
_cell.length_a   1.000
_cell.length_b   1.000
_cell.length_c   1.000
_cell.angle_alpha   90.00
_cell.angle_beta   90.00
_cell.angle_gamma   90.00
#
_symmetry.space_group_name_H-M   'P 1'
#
loop_
_entity.id
_entity.type
_entity.pdbx_description
1 polymer ?
#
loop_
_entity_poly.entity_id
_entity_poly.type
_entity_poly.pdbx_seq_one_letter_code
_entity_poly.pdbx_strand_id
1 'polypeptide(L)'
;MQQQFTVRDDLPRIVGSEVMLSPTCGETGLGCDEHGEPLKVFCETDQRAICLECVCSVHRTHTATPIREAVALYKGKLQEAMEKISRHADEVLETRRAEESSVADVKRGMIALQKNMAHEFGKLHLFLSEEEEALAQRLKEREADLLLKLEQNIKKASREITLSEQLIRNIQQRLGLQDGDLLKNVKLVLESLGQTCDKFQVPLRVPVDVGLGEMNGPLQYAVWKRMLQVIAPGACVSLGVC
;
A
#
# COMPACT_ATOMS: atom_id res chain seq x y z
N MET A 1 3.53 -13.82 -8.10
CA MET A 1 3.77 -13.82 -9.55
C MET A 1 4.01 -12.39 -10.00
N GLN A 2 5.28 -11.98 -10.16
CA GLN A 2 5.64 -10.74 -10.83
C GLN A 2 5.93 -11.09 -12.29
N GLN A 3 5.09 -10.63 -13.23
CA GLN A 3 5.44 -10.70 -14.65
C GLN A 3 6.44 -9.56 -14.92
N GLN A 4 7.71 -9.92 -15.07
CA GLN A 4 8.72 -9.03 -15.65
C GLN A 4 8.43 -8.91 -17.14
N PHE A 5 7.77 -7.83 -17.56
CA PHE A 5 7.84 -7.36 -18.94
C PHE A 5 9.24 -6.78 -19.14
N THR A 6 10.17 -7.62 -19.58
CA THR A 6 11.42 -7.16 -20.17
C THR A 6 11.08 -6.65 -21.56
N VAL A 7 10.97 -5.33 -21.71
CA VAL A 7 11.02 -4.70 -23.02
C VAL A 7 12.39 -5.05 -23.58
N ARG A 8 12.42 -5.83 -24.67
CA ARG A 8 13.65 -6.14 -25.38
C ARG A 8 14.21 -4.82 -25.93
N ASP A 9 15.19 -4.27 -25.23
CA ASP A 9 16.19 -3.40 -25.83
C ASP A 9 16.82 -4.16 -27.02
N ASP A 10 17.09 -3.46 -28.11
CA ASP A 10 17.62 -3.97 -29.39
C ASP A 10 16.59 -4.39 -30.45
N LEU A 11 15.80 -3.41 -30.94
CA LEU A 11 15.52 -3.37 -32.37
C LEU A 11 16.51 -2.41 -33.03
N PRO A 12 17.28 -2.83 -34.04
CA PRO A 12 18.24 -1.95 -34.69
C PRO A 12 17.54 -0.72 -35.26
N ARG A 13 18.17 0.44 -35.07
CA ARG A 13 17.84 1.69 -35.77
C ARG A 13 17.73 1.38 -37.27
N ILE A 14 16.53 1.38 -37.82
CA ILE A 14 16.33 1.56 -39.27
C ILE A 14 16.53 3.06 -39.54
N VAL A 15 17.74 3.55 -39.29
CA VAL A 15 18.13 4.88 -39.75
C VAL A 15 18.80 4.69 -41.09
N GLY A 16 18.24 5.37 -42.08
CA GLY A 16 18.60 5.30 -43.48
C GLY A 16 20.10 5.12 -43.68
N SER A 17 20.46 3.98 -44.27
CA SER A 17 21.66 3.95 -45.08
C SER A 17 21.39 4.96 -46.20
N GLU A 18 22.11 6.08 -46.20
CA GLU A 18 22.30 6.85 -47.42
C GLU A 18 22.76 5.85 -48.47
N VAL A 19 21.83 5.41 -49.32
CA VAL A 19 22.22 4.80 -50.58
C VAL A 19 22.77 5.96 -51.38
N MET A 20 24.06 6.22 -51.20
CA MET A 20 24.90 6.91 -52.16
C MET A 20 24.76 6.14 -53.47
N LEU A 21 23.73 6.47 -54.26
CA LEU A 21 23.66 6.13 -55.66
C LEU A 21 24.72 6.98 -56.34
N SER A 22 25.98 6.56 -56.21
CA SER A 22 27.04 7.03 -57.09
C SER A 22 26.68 6.60 -58.52
N PRO A 23 26.84 7.47 -59.53
CA PRO A 23 26.66 7.08 -60.91
C PRO A 23 27.88 6.27 -61.32
N THR A 24 27.88 4.96 -61.02
CA THR A 24 28.83 4.06 -61.66
C THR A 24 28.35 3.81 -63.08
N CYS A 25 28.92 4.58 -64.00
CA CYS A 25 29.04 4.20 -65.40
C CYS A 25 29.87 2.90 -65.42
N GLY A 26 29.18 1.76 -65.48
CA GLY A 26 29.77 0.43 -65.46
C GLY A 26 29.01 -0.47 -66.40
N GLU A 27 29.51 -0.57 -67.63
CA GLU A 27 29.08 -1.51 -68.65
C GLU A 27 29.40 -2.95 -68.20
N THR A 28 28.46 -3.60 -67.52
CA THR A 28 28.32 -5.05 -67.51
C THR A 28 26.83 -5.37 -67.55
N GLY A 29 26.24 -5.16 -68.73
CA GLY A 29 24.86 -5.55 -68.98
C GLY A 29 24.72 -7.07 -68.90
N LEU A 30 23.89 -7.57 -67.98
CA LEU A 30 23.33 -8.91 -68.06
C LEU A 30 22.71 -9.07 -69.45
N GLY A 31 23.24 -9.99 -70.25
CA GLY A 31 22.66 -10.37 -71.54
C GLY A 31 21.42 -11.21 -71.33
N CYS A 32 20.58 -11.32 -72.36
CA CYS A 32 19.48 -12.27 -72.37
C CYS A 32 20.04 -13.70 -72.35
N ASP A 33 19.57 -14.52 -71.42
CA ASP A 33 20.03 -15.91 -71.26
C ASP A 33 19.84 -16.76 -72.54
N GLU A 34 18.80 -16.47 -73.33
CA GLU A 34 18.46 -17.21 -74.55
C GLU A 34 19.19 -16.71 -75.80
N HIS A 35 19.47 -15.40 -75.89
CA HIS A 35 19.94 -14.75 -77.12
C HIS A 35 21.33 -14.11 -77.00
N GLY A 36 21.87 -13.98 -75.78
CA GLY A 36 23.13 -13.27 -75.50
C GLY A 36 23.07 -11.75 -75.70
N GLU A 37 21.97 -11.22 -76.23
CA GLU A 37 21.78 -9.80 -76.55
C GLU A 37 21.48 -8.94 -75.31
N PRO A 38 21.90 -7.66 -75.29
CA PRO A 38 21.62 -6.76 -74.18
C PRO A 38 20.12 -6.56 -73.95
N LEU A 39 19.73 -6.58 -72.68
CA LEU A 39 18.36 -6.30 -72.25
C LEU A 39 18.03 -4.82 -72.47
N LYS A 40 17.06 -4.55 -73.34
CA LYS A 40 16.70 -3.17 -73.77
C LYS A 40 15.24 -2.83 -73.52
N VAL A 41 14.40 -3.83 -73.23
CA VAL A 41 12.96 -3.67 -73.06
C VAL A 41 12.53 -4.40 -71.79
N PHE A 42 11.50 -3.92 -71.12
CA PHE A 42 10.86 -4.57 -69.98
C PHE A 42 9.50 -5.11 -70.42
N CYS A 43 9.29 -6.41 -70.28
CA CYS A 43 8.00 -7.04 -70.50
C CYS A 43 7.10 -6.78 -69.28
N GLU A 44 6.02 -6.04 -69.45
CA GLU A 44 5.09 -5.72 -68.37
C GLU A 44 4.27 -6.94 -67.93
N THR A 45 3.95 -7.84 -68.86
CA THR A 45 3.17 -9.06 -68.57
C THR A 45 3.96 -10.02 -67.68
N ASP A 46 5.25 -10.21 -67.98
CA ASP A 46 6.10 -11.17 -67.25
C ASP A 46 6.98 -10.51 -66.19
N GLN A 47 6.89 -9.19 -66.02
CA GLN A 47 7.64 -8.39 -65.05
C GLN A 47 9.17 -8.63 -65.09
N ARG A 48 9.75 -8.72 -66.30
CA ARG A 48 11.18 -8.99 -66.49
C ARG A 48 11.79 -8.21 -67.65
N ALA A 49 13.08 -7.90 -67.54
CA ALA A 49 13.84 -7.31 -68.62
C ALA A 49 14.17 -8.36 -69.71
N ILE A 50 13.99 -8.00 -70.97
CA ILE A 50 14.19 -8.86 -72.15
C ILE A 50 14.99 -8.12 -73.25
N CYS A 51 15.60 -8.87 -74.17
CA CYS A 51 16.22 -8.29 -75.38
C CYS A 51 15.17 -8.07 -76.48
N LEU A 52 15.57 -7.45 -77.60
CA LEU A 52 14.66 -7.18 -78.71
C LEU A 52 14.20 -8.44 -79.46
N GLU A 53 15.03 -9.50 -79.50
CA GLU A 53 14.65 -10.75 -80.15
C GLU A 53 13.54 -11.48 -79.39
N CYS A 54 13.59 -11.46 -78.05
CA CYS A 54 12.53 -11.96 -77.17
C CYS A 54 11.17 -11.30 -77.44
N VAL A 55 11.14 -10.02 -77.82
CA VAL A 55 9.90 -9.30 -78.17
C VAL A 55 9.28 -9.86 -79.45
N CYS A 56 10.11 -10.25 -80.42
CA CYS A 56 9.64 -10.79 -81.71
C CYS A 56 9.23 -12.27 -81.62
N SER A 57 9.78 -13.02 -80.67
CA SER A 57 9.55 -14.45 -80.50
C SER A 57 8.50 -14.73 -79.40
N VAL A 58 8.95 -14.96 -78.17
CA VAL A 58 8.14 -15.49 -77.05
C VAL A 58 7.17 -14.44 -76.50
N HIS A 59 7.53 -13.14 -76.57
CA HIS A 59 6.76 -12.05 -75.97
C HIS A 59 5.98 -11.21 -77.00
N ARG A 60 5.70 -11.77 -78.19
CA ARG A 60 5.11 -11.05 -79.33
C ARG A 60 3.77 -10.39 -79.04
N THR A 61 2.99 -10.94 -78.11
CA THR A 61 1.69 -10.42 -77.70
C THR A 61 1.71 -9.68 -76.36
N HIS A 62 2.87 -9.57 -75.71
CA HIS A 62 3.00 -8.94 -74.40
C HIS A 62 3.28 -7.45 -74.55
N THR A 63 2.77 -6.66 -73.61
CA THR A 63 3.11 -5.24 -73.54
C THR A 63 4.55 -5.10 -73.08
N ALA A 64 5.33 -4.30 -73.81
CA ALA A 64 6.74 -4.10 -73.50
C ALA A 64 7.10 -2.61 -73.59
N THR A 65 7.83 -2.12 -72.60
CA THR A 65 8.27 -0.71 -72.50
C THR A 65 9.79 -0.61 -72.56
N PRO A 66 10.36 0.46 -73.13
CA PRO A 66 11.81 0.68 -73.08
C PRO A 66 12.36 0.58 -71.66
N ILE A 67 13.50 -0.11 -71.49
CA ILE A 67 14.03 -0.40 -70.14
C ILE A 67 14.33 0.88 -69.34
N ARG A 68 14.70 1.97 -70.00
CA ARG A 68 14.94 3.27 -69.35
C ARG A 68 13.68 3.85 -68.72
N GLU A 69 12.54 3.72 -69.40
CA GLU A 69 11.23 4.20 -68.93
C GLU A 69 10.73 3.32 -67.78
N ALA A 70 10.84 2.00 -67.92
CA ALA A 70 10.51 1.07 -66.84
C ALA A 70 11.36 1.31 -65.59
N VAL A 71 12.68 1.47 -65.73
CA VAL A 71 13.57 1.78 -64.60
C VAL A 71 13.16 3.08 -63.90
N ALA A 72 12.84 4.13 -64.66
CA ALA A 72 12.38 5.40 -64.08
C ALA A 72 11.06 5.21 -63.30
N LEU A 73 10.09 4.49 -63.87
CA LEU A 73 8.80 4.21 -63.24
C LEU A 73 8.95 3.40 -61.95
N TYR A 74 9.65 2.27 -62.00
CA TYR A 74 9.81 1.40 -60.83
C TYR A 74 10.72 2.01 -59.77
N LYS A 75 11.72 2.82 -60.15
CA LYS A 75 12.50 3.60 -59.18
C LYS A 75 11.60 4.58 -58.42
N GLY A 76 10.69 5.28 -59.11
CA GLY A 76 9.70 6.15 -58.47
C GLY A 76 8.77 5.38 -57.51
N LYS A 77 8.21 4.26 -57.95
CA LYS A 77 7.36 3.39 -57.09
C LYS A 77 8.11 2.89 -55.85
N LEU A 78 9.38 2.51 -56.00
CA LEU A 78 10.22 2.08 -54.88
C LEU A 78 10.54 3.23 -53.92
N GLN A 79 10.75 4.45 -54.44
CA GLN A 79 10.94 5.64 -53.61
C GLN A 79 9.66 5.98 -52.82
N GLU A 80 8.49 5.97 -53.46
CA GLU A 80 7.20 6.18 -52.78
C GLU A 80 6.93 5.11 -51.69
N ALA A 81 7.23 3.84 -52.01
CA ALA A 81 7.11 2.75 -51.04
C ALA A 81 8.07 2.94 -49.86
N MET A 82 9.31 3.35 -50.11
CA MET A 82 10.29 3.65 -49.09
C MET A 82 9.83 4.79 -48.17
N GLU A 83 9.37 5.91 -48.73
CA GLU A 83 8.84 7.04 -47.95
C GLU A 83 7.63 6.64 -47.08
N LYS A 84 6.73 5.82 -47.63
CA LYS A 84 5.57 5.30 -46.88
C LYS A 84 6.00 4.42 -45.71
N ILE A 85 6.98 3.53 -45.92
CA ILE A 85 7.51 2.65 -44.88
C ILE A 85 8.26 3.45 -43.82
N SER A 86 9.07 4.45 -44.21
CA SER A 86 9.77 5.32 -43.27
C SER A 86 8.79 6.09 -42.37
N ARG A 87 7.73 6.68 -42.94
CA ARG A 87 6.71 7.38 -42.17
C ARG A 87 5.98 6.45 -41.19
N HIS A 88 5.65 5.23 -41.64
CA HIS A 88 5.04 4.24 -40.76
C HIS A 88 5.97 3.83 -39.62
N ALA A 89 7.28 3.68 -39.89
CA ALA A 89 8.26 3.38 -38.86
C ALA A 89 8.37 4.50 -37.81
N ASP A 90 8.31 5.77 -38.22
CA ASP A 90 8.29 6.91 -37.31
C ASP A 90 7.02 6.93 -36.44
N GLU A 91 5.84 6.69 -37.01
CA GLU A 91 4.57 6.60 -36.27
C GLU A 91 4.59 5.47 -35.21
N VAL A 92 5.13 4.30 -35.58
CA VAL A 92 5.29 3.16 -34.66
C VAL A 92 6.31 3.49 -33.57
N LEU A 93 7.39 4.21 -33.89
CA LEU A 93 8.39 4.63 -32.93
C LEU A 93 7.82 5.59 -31.88
N GLU A 94 7.02 6.57 -32.30
CA GLU A 94 6.36 7.50 -31.38
C GLU A 94 5.33 6.80 -30.49
N THR A 95 4.56 5.87 -31.06
CA THR A 95 3.63 5.02 -30.28
C THR A 95 4.39 4.21 -29.22
N ARG A 96 5.51 3.59 -29.60
CA ARG A 96 6.35 2.83 -28.66
C ARG A 96 6.88 3.69 -27.52
N ARG A 97 7.36 4.90 -27.82
CA ARG A 97 7.83 5.87 -26.80
C ARG A 97 6.72 6.26 -25.84
N ALA A 98 5.51 6.50 -26.35
CA ALA A 98 4.34 6.81 -25.53
C ALA A 98 3.96 5.65 -24.61
N GLU A 99 4.02 4.41 -25.10
CA GLU A 99 3.78 3.20 -24.30
C GLU A 99 4.85 2.99 -23.22
N GLU A 100 6.14 3.16 -23.57
CA GLU A 100 7.26 3.11 -22.62
C GLU A 100 7.08 4.13 -21.48
N SER A 101 6.67 5.36 -21.81
CA SER A 101 6.33 6.38 -20.82
C SER A 101 5.15 5.96 -19.94
N SER A 102 4.08 5.44 -20.56
CA SER A 102 2.87 4.99 -19.87
C SER A 102 3.16 3.85 -18.88
N VAL A 103 4.07 2.92 -19.24
CA VAL A 103 4.52 1.86 -18.33
C VAL A 103 5.20 2.45 -17.09
N ALA A 104 6.02 3.49 -17.25
CA ALA A 104 6.67 4.16 -16.14
C ALA A 104 5.65 4.90 -15.25
N ASP A 105 4.66 5.57 -15.86
CA ASP A 105 3.57 6.25 -15.15
C ASP A 105 2.73 5.28 -14.31
N VAL A 106 2.31 4.15 -14.90
CA VAL A 106 1.56 3.11 -14.18
C VAL A 106 2.37 2.60 -12.99
N LYS A 107 3.67 2.30 -13.16
CA LYS A 107 4.52 1.85 -12.05
C LYS A 107 4.61 2.89 -10.93
N ARG A 108 4.81 4.17 -11.27
CA ARG A 108 4.84 5.27 -10.29
C ARG A 108 3.51 5.40 -9.56
N GLY A 109 2.39 5.38 -10.29
CA GLY A 109 1.03 5.45 -9.73
C GLY A 109 0.73 4.32 -8.76
N MET A 110 1.11 3.07 -9.10
CA MET A 110 0.91 1.92 -8.23
C MET A 110 1.73 2.00 -6.94
N ILE A 111 2.99 2.45 -7.02
CA ILE A 111 3.83 2.66 -5.83
C ILE A 111 3.25 3.77 -4.95
N ALA A 112 2.79 4.88 -5.55
CA ALA A 112 2.18 5.98 -4.80
C ALA A 112 0.89 5.53 -4.10
N LEU A 113 0.02 4.79 -4.79
CA LEU A 113 -1.20 4.24 -4.22
C LEU A 113 -0.91 3.27 -3.08
N GLN A 114 0.05 2.36 -3.26
CA GLN A 114 0.47 1.42 -2.21
C GLN A 114 0.99 2.16 -0.96
N LYS A 115 1.82 3.19 -1.14
CA LYS A 115 2.31 4.02 -0.02
C LYS A 115 1.17 4.76 0.68
N ASN A 116 0.23 5.31 -0.09
CA ASN A 116 -0.93 5.99 0.48
C ASN A 116 -1.81 5.05 1.28
N MET A 117 -2.12 3.85 0.76
CA MET A 117 -2.86 2.83 1.49
C MET A 117 -2.14 2.44 2.78
N ALA A 118 -0.83 2.16 2.72
CA ALA A 118 -0.05 1.82 3.90
C ALA A 118 -0.06 2.95 4.96
N HIS A 119 0.01 4.21 4.52
CA HIS A 119 -0.06 5.38 5.39
C HIS A 119 -1.43 5.54 6.06
N GLU A 120 -2.52 5.47 5.29
CA GLU A 120 -3.88 5.61 5.83
C GLU A 120 -4.24 4.47 6.79
N PHE A 121 -3.91 3.22 6.46
CA PHE A 121 -4.06 2.11 7.41
C PHE A 121 -3.14 2.25 8.62
N GLY A 122 -1.91 2.76 8.43
CA GLY A 122 -0.98 3.04 9.53
C GLY A 122 -1.56 4.02 10.56
N LYS A 123 -2.24 5.08 10.12
CA LYS A 123 -2.94 6.01 11.02
C LYS A 123 -4.02 5.31 11.85
N LEU A 124 -4.82 4.46 11.21
CA LEU A 124 -5.90 3.72 11.89
C LEU A 124 -5.32 2.74 12.92
N HIS A 125 -4.26 2.02 12.57
CA HIS A 125 -3.58 1.12 13.51
C HIS A 125 -3.01 1.87 14.71
N LEU A 126 -2.29 2.97 14.47
CA LEU A 126 -1.72 3.79 15.54
C LEU A 126 -2.81 4.28 16.49
N PHE A 127 -3.90 4.86 15.95
CA PHE A 127 -5.04 5.32 16.75
C PHE A 127 -5.62 4.20 17.63
N LEU A 128 -5.83 3.01 17.06
CA LEU A 128 -6.38 1.89 17.84
C LEU A 128 -5.43 1.42 18.94
N SER A 129 -4.12 1.39 18.68
CA SER A 129 -3.12 1.05 19.70
C SER A 129 -3.06 2.07 20.83
N GLU A 130 -3.10 3.37 20.51
CA GLU A 130 -3.12 4.44 21.51
C GLU A 130 -4.39 4.39 22.37
N GLU A 131 -5.56 4.14 21.76
CA GLU A 131 -6.82 3.99 22.48
C GLU A 131 -6.83 2.75 23.39
N GLU A 132 -6.29 1.63 22.93
CA GLU A 132 -6.14 0.42 23.74
C GLU A 132 -5.23 0.65 24.95
N GLU A 133 -4.06 1.26 24.73
CA GLU A 133 -3.11 1.58 25.81
C GLU A 133 -3.71 2.55 26.83
N ALA A 134 -4.40 3.59 26.37
CA ALA A 134 -5.07 4.56 27.25
C ALA A 134 -6.16 3.89 28.11
N LEU A 135 -6.95 2.98 27.54
CA LEU A 135 -7.96 2.24 28.29
C LEU A 135 -7.34 1.27 29.30
N ALA A 136 -6.29 0.56 28.92
CA ALA A 136 -5.56 -0.34 29.81
C ALA A 136 -4.94 0.42 30.99
N GLN A 137 -4.38 1.60 30.73
CA GLN A 137 -3.81 2.46 31.76
C GLN A 137 -4.86 2.96 32.75
N ARG A 138 -6.01 3.44 32.25
CA ARG A 138 -7.15 3.84 33.09
C ARG A 138 -7.66 2.69 33.97
N LEU A 139 -7.65 1.46 33.46
CA LEU A 139 -8.04 0.28 34.24
C LEU A 139 -7.06 0.02 35.38
N LYS A 140 -5.75 0.06 35.11
CA LYS A 140 -4.70 -0.13 36.13
C LYS A 140 -4.77 0.92 37.24
N GLU A 141 -4.99 2.18 36.87
CA GLU A 141 -5.12 3.28 37.84
C GLU A 141 -6.34 3.08 38.75
N ARG A 142 -7.47 2.64 38.19
CA ARG A 142 -8.67 2.37 38.97
C ARG A 142 -8.52 1.14 39.87
N GLU A 143 -7.87 0.09 39.39
CA GLU A 143 -7.51 -1.07 40.21
C GLU A 143 -6.64 -0.64 41.41
N ALA A 144 -5.58 0.14 41.16
CA ALA A 144 -4.68 0.61 42.21
C ALA A 144 -5.41 1.48 43.26
N ASP A 145 -6.29 2.39 42.83
CA ASP A 145 -7.10 3.21 43.74
C ASP A 145 -8.06 2.37 44.61
N LEU A 146 -8.74 1.39 44.01
CA LEU A 146 -9.64 0.49 44.74
C LEU A 146 -8.88 -0.38 45.75
N LEU A 147 -7.75 -0.95 45.35
CA LEU A 147 -6.90 -1.75 46.24
C LEU A 147 -6.38 -0.90 47.40
N LEU A 148 -5.91 0.31 47.14
CA LEU A 148 -5.45 1.23 48.19
C LEU A 148 -6.55 1.53 49.21
N LYS A 149 -7.77 1.82 48.74
CA LYS A 149 -8.93 2.08 49.61
C LYS A 149 -9.29 0.85 50.46
N LEU A 150 -9.27 -0.35 49.85
CA LEU A 150 -9.54 -1.61 50.54
C LEU A 150 -8.47 -1.90 51.60
N GLU A 151 -7.19 -1.76 51.26
CA GLU A 151 -6.08 -1.97 52.21
C GLU A 151 -6.16 -1.01 53.40
N GLN A 152 -6.44 0.27 53.15
CA GLN A 152 -6.62 1.25 54.23
C GLN A 152 -7.80 0.88 55.12
N ASN A 153 -8.90 0.38 54.55
CA ASN A 153 -10.08 -0.03 55.32
C ASN A 153 -9.81 -1.29 56.14
N ILE A 154 -9.08 -2.27 55.58
CA ILE A 154 -8.61 -3.46 56.31
C ILE A 154 -7.73 -3.03 57.49
N LYS A 155 -6.75 -2.14 57.29
CA LYS A 155 -5.90 -1.61 58.38
C LYS A 155 -6.70 -0.89 59.47
N LYS A 156 -7.78 -0.18 59.11
CA LYS A 156 -8.70 0.42 60.09
C LYS A 156 -9.43 -0.67 60.89
N ALA A 157 -10.03 -1.64 60.21
CA ALA A 157 -10.74 -2.74 60.86
C ALA A 157 -9.83 -3.56 61.79
N SER A 158 -8.61 -3.86 61.37
CA SER A 158 -7.64 -4.58 62.21
C SER A 158 -7.28 -3.83 63.49
N ARG A 159 -7.20 -2.49 63.44
CA ARG A 159 -6.95 -1.66 64.64
C ARG A 159 -8.12 -1.71 65.61
N GLU A 160 -9.35 -1.61 65.12
CA GLU A 160 -10.58 -1.72 65.93
C GLU A 160 -10.73 -3.11 66.56
N ILE A 161 -10.41 -4.18 65.81
CA ILE A 161 -10.36 -5.54 66.33
C ILE A 161 -9.32 -5.64 67.46
N THR A 162 -8.10 -5.16 67.23
CA THR A 162 -7.01 -5.23 68.21
C THR A 162 -7.36 -4.48 69.50
N LEU A 163 -7.94 -3.29 69.38
CA LEU A 163 -8.42 -2.49 70.52
C LEU A 163 -9.52 -3.24 71.28
N SER A 164 -10.50 -3.79 70.55
CA SER A 164 -11.61 -4.55 71.15
C SER A 164 -11.09 -5.77 71.92
N GLU A 165 -10.19 -6.55 71.31
CA GLU A 165 -9.58 -7.71 71.96
C GLU A 165 -8.77 -7.34 73.20
N GLN A 166 -8.04 -6.22 73.17
CA GLN A 166 -7.31 -5.72 74.35
C GLN A 166 -8.26 -5.36 75.49
N LEU A 167 -9.37 -4.68 75.20
CA LEU A 167 -10.36 -4.33 76.22
C LEU A 167 -11.07 -5.58 76.77
N ILE A 168 -11.43 -6.54 75.91
CA ILE A 168 -11.99 -7.82 76.34
C ILE A 168 -11.03 -8.53 77.31
N ARG A 169 -9.74 -8.61 76.97
CA ARG A 169 -8.72 -9.21 77.86
C ARG A 169 -8.61 -8.47 79.19
N ASN A 170 -8.60 -7.13 79.17
CA ASN A 170 -8.54 -6.33 80.41
C ASN A 170 -9.75 -6.57 81.31
N ILE A 171 -10.95 -6.68 80.72
CA ILE A 171 -12.19 -7.00 81.46
C ILE A 171 -12.10 -8.43 82.02
N GLN A 172 -11.69 -9.41 81.21
CA GLN A 172 -11.55 -10.81 81.64
C GLN A 172 -10.55 -10.95 82.81
N GLN A 173 -9.39 -10.28 82.75
CA GLN A 173 -8.43 -10.27 83.84
C GLN A 173 -9.03 -9.70 85.12
N ARG A 174 -9.80 -8.61 85.01
CA ARG A 174 -10.45 -7.99 86.16
C ARG A 174 -11.52 -8.89 86.78
N LEU A 175 -12.31 -9.57 85.95
CA LEU A 175 -13.33 -10.53 86.40
C LEU A 175 -12.72 -11.75 87.12
N GLY A 176 -11.44 -12.05 86.88
CA GLY A 176 -10.71 -13.12 87.57
C GLY A 176 -10.09 -12.74 88.92
N LEU A 177 -10.21 -11.50 89.36
CA LEU A 177 -9.71 -11.05 90.68
C LEU A 177 -10.63 -11.51 91.81
N GLN A 178 -10.12 -11.56 93.04
CA GLN A 178 -10.96 -11.79 94.22
C GLN A 178 -11.91 -10.61 94.48
N ASP A 179 -13.05 -10.88 95.13
CA ASP A 179 -14.16 -9.93 95.32
C ASP A 179 -13.71 -8.54 95.82
N GLY A 180 -12.81 -8.49 96.80
CA GLY A 180 -12.30 -7.23 97.35
C GLY A 180 -11.47 -6.42 96.34
N ASP A 181 -10.64 -7.08 95.53
CA ASP A 181 -9.78 -6.42 94.52
C ASP A 181 -10.57 -6.05 93.26
N LEU A 182 -11.56 -6.84 92.90
CA LEU A 182 -12.49 -6.54 91.81
C LEU A 182 -13.26 -5.24 92.06
N LEU A 183 -13.73 -5.03 93.30
CA LEU A 183 -14.54 -3.85 93.67
C LEU A 183 -13.71 -2.55 93.79
N LYS A 184 -12.39 -2.62 93.97
CA LYS A 184 -11.53 -1.43 94.08
C LYS A 184 -11.63 -0.57 92.82
N ASN A 185 -12.09 0.68 92.97
CA ASN A 185 -12.24 1.64 91.88
C ASN A 185 -13.08 1.13 90.69
N VAL A 186 -14.04 0.22 90.92
CA VAL A 186 -14.85 -0.39 89.85
C VAL A 186 -15.59 0.64 89.00
N LYS A 187 -16.13 1.69 89.65
CA LYS A 187 -16.86 2.77 88.99
C LYS A 187 -16.01 3.52 87.96
N LEU A 188 -14.78 3.90 88.32
CA LEU A 188 -13.85 4.60 87.42
C LEU A 188 -13.48 3.76 86.20
N VAL A 189 -13.31 2.44 86.38
CA VAL A 189 -13.00 1.54 85.25
C VAL A 189 -14.20 1.38 84.34
N LEU A 190 -15.42 1.26 84.88
CA LEU A 190 -16.64 1.21 84.06
C LEU A 190 -16.86 2.50 83.27
N GLU A 191 -16.60 3.67 83.88
CA GLU A 191 -16.66 4.96 83.19
C GLU A 191 -15.61 5.06 82.07
N SER A 192 -14.37 4.61 82.32
CA SER A 192 -13.30 4.57 81.31
C SER A 192 -13.60 3.60 80.16
N LEU A 193 -14.17 2.43 80.46
CA LEU A 193 -14.61 1.47 79.45
C LEU A 193 -15.75 2.05 78.61
N GLY A 194 -16.75 2.67 79.24
CA GLY A 194 -17.85 3.35 78.54
C GLY A 194 -17.33 4.40 77.56
N GLN A 195 -16.45 5.30 78.02
CA GLN A 195 -15.84 6.33 77.17
C GLN A 195 -15.00 5.76 76.02
N THR A 196 -14.42 4.57 76.19
CA THR A 196 -13.63 3.92 75.13
C THR A 196 -14.54 3.23 74.12
N CYS A 197 -15.59 2.56 74.58
CA CYS A 197 -16.62 1.95 73.74
C CYS A 197 -17.37 2.99 72.90
N ASP A 198 -17.64 4.18 73.45
CA ASP A 198 -18.28 5.30 72.71
C ASP A 198 -17.43 5.78 71.53
N LYS A 199 -16.13 5.48 71.52
CA LYS A 199 -15.19 5.85 70.45
C LYS A 199 -14.97 4.75 69.43
N PHE A 200 -15.54 3.56 69.62
CA PHE A 200 -15.41 2.47 68.67
C PHE A 200 -15.95 2.87 67.30
N GLN A 201 -15.22 2.50 66.27
CA GLN A 201 -15.61 2.76 64.89
C GLN A 201 -15.81 1.44 64.18
N VAL A 202 -16.92 1.32 63.45
CA VAL A 202 -17.10 0.24 62.48
C VAL A 202 -16.76 0.81 61.10
N PRO A 203 -15.62 0.43 60.50
CA PRO A 203 -15.25 0.95 59.19
C PRO A 203 -16.29 0.56 58.14
N LEU A 204 -16.75 1.55 57.35
CA LEU A 204 -17.71 1.30 56.28
C LEU A 204 -17.08 0.40 55.20
N ARG A 205 -17.85 -0.57 54.71
CA ARG A 205 -17.40 -1.42 53.59
C ARG A 205 -17.18 -0.55 52.34
N VAL A 206 -15.99 -0.67 51.76
CA VAL A 206 -15.67 -0.02 50.49
C VAL A 206 -16.49 -0.69 49.37
N PRO A 207 -17.33 0.04 48.63
CA PRO A 207 -17.99 -0.48 47.44
C PRO A 207 -16.94 -0.83 46.38
N VAL A 208 -17.02 -2.03 45.82
CA VAL A 208 -16.14 -2.45 44.72
C VAL A 208 -16.89 -2.25 43.42
N ASP A 209 -16.50 -1.23 42.67
CA ASP A 209 -16.99 -0.98 41.32
C ASP A 209 -15.81 -0.82 40.35
N VAL A 210 -15.62 -1.85 39.54
CA VAL A 210 -14.56 -1.94 38.52
C VAL A 210 -14.86 -1.04 37.31
N GLY A 211 -16.05 -0.42 37.24
CA GLY A 211 -16.38 0.51 36.16
C GLY A 211 -16.61 -0.17 34.82
N LEU A 212 -16.98 -1.45 34.83
CA LEU A 212 -17.25 -2.23 33.62
C LEU A 212 -18.31 -1.54 32.74
N GLY A 213 -19.33 -0.88 33.30
CA GLY A 213 -20.33 -0.16 32.49
C GLY A 213 -19.78 1.05 31.73
N GLU A 214 -18.87 1.81 32.34
CA GLU A 214 -18.27 3.02 31.76
C GLU A 214 -17.20 2.69 30.71
N MET A 215 -16.54 1.54 30.86
CA MET A 215 -15.44 1.10 29.98
C MET A 215 -15.84 0.00 28.99
N ASN A 216 -16.99 -0.66 29.18
CA ASN A 216 -17.49 -1.76 28.34
C ASN A 216 -18.85 -1.45 27.66
N GLY A 217 -19.41 -0.23 27.80
CA GLY A 217 -20.41 0.26 26.83
C GLY A 217 -19.83 0.10 25.43
N PRO A 218 -20.63 -0.15 24.37
CA PRO A 218 -20.19 -0.82 23.14
C PRO A 218 -18.86 -0.25 22.64
N LEU A 219 -17.76 -0.90 23.04
CA LEU A 219 -16.43 -0.29 23.04
C LEU A 219 -16.05 0.06 21.60
N GLN A 220 -16.39 -0.85 20.69
CA GLN A 220 -16.24 -0.69 19.26
C GLN A 220 -16.95 0.58 18.77
N TYR A 221 -18.17 0.87 19.22
CA TYR A 221 -18.94 2.05 18.82
C TYR A 221 -18.32 3.35 19.37
N ALA A 222 -17.91 3.36 20.65
CA ALA A 222 -17.30 4.53 21.26
C ALA A 222 -15.95 4.87 20.61
N VAL A 223 -15.11 3.87 20.39
CA VAL A 223 -13.81 4.00 19.69
C VAL A 223 -14.04 4.43 18.24
N TRP A 224 -14.96 3.81 17.51
CA TRP A 224 -15.31 4.19 16.14
C TRP A 224 -15.76 5.65 16.04
N LYS A 225 -16.59 6.12 16.98
CA LYS A 225 -17.08 7.51 17.00
C LYS A 225 -15.95 8.51 17.19
N ARG A 226 -14.92 8.18 18.00
CA ARG A 226 -13.70 8.98 18.16
C ARG A 226 -12.82 8.91 16.91
N MET A 227 -12.67 7.71 16.34
CA MET A 227 -11.89 7.47 15.13
C MET A 227 -12.36 8.34 13.96
N LEU A 228 -13.67 8.58 13.85
CA LEU A 228 -14.25 9.47 12.82
C LEU A 228 -13.68 10.91 12.86
N GLN A 229 -13.19 11.38 14.01
CA GLN A 229 -12.57 12.70 14.13
C GLN A 229 -11.15 12.75 13.56
N VAL A 230 -10.50 11.60 13.42
CA VAL A 230 -9.13 11.44 12.91
C VAL A 230 -9.10 11.08 11.42
N ILE A 231 -10.20 10.54 10.91
CA ILE A 231 -10.37 10.21 9.49
C ILE A 231 -10.76 11.47 8.71
N ALA A 232 -9.87 11.97 7.87
CA ALA A 232 -10.19 12.99 6.87
C ALA A 232 -10.69 12.33 5.57
N PRO A 233 -11.76 12.83 4.92
CA PRO A 233 -12.03 12.46 3.54
C PRO A 233 -10.88 12.97 2.69
N GLY A 234 -10.02 12.07 2.22
CA GLY A 234 -8.86 12.42 1.41
C GLY A 234 -9.28 13.23 0.19
N ALA A 235 -8.50 14.27 -0.15
CA ALA A 235 -8.62 14.92 -1.45
C ALA A 235 -8.45 13.85 -2.54
N CYS A 236 -9.44 13.75 -3.42
CA CYS A 236 -9.44 12.81 -4.53
C CYS A 236 -8.11 12.97 -5.28
N VAL A 237 -7.23 11.97 -5.22
CA VAL A 237 -6.03 11.96 -6.05
C VAL A 237 -6.53 11.71 -7.47
N SER A 238 -6.90 12.79 -8.16
CA SER A 238 -7.12 12.76 -9.60
C SER A 238 -5.79 12.36 -10.21
N LEU A 239 -5.63 11.06 -10.49
CA LEU A 239 -4.62 10.57 -11.41
C LEU A 239 -4.99 11.19 -12.76
N GLY A 240 -4.46 12.39 -13.00
CA GLY A 240 -4.60 13.10 -14.25
C GLY A 240 -3.92 12.29 -15.34
N VAL A 241 -4.72 11.51 -16.05
CA VAL A 241 -4.36 10.94 -17.34
C VAL A 241 -5.21 11.72 -18.34
N CYS A 242 -4.63 12.80 -18.88
CA CYS A 242 -5.10 13.44 -20.10
C CYS A 242 -4.31 12.83 -21.27
#